data_AF-A0A2S0KKX3-F1
#
_entry.id   AF-A0A2S0KKX3-F1
#
_cell.length_a   1.000
_cell.length_b   1.000
_cell.length_c   1.000
_cell.angle_alpha   90.00
_cell.angle_beta   90.00
_cell.angle_gamma   90.00
#
_symmetry.space_group_name_H-M   'P 1'
#
loop_
_entity.id
_entity.type
_entity.pdbx_description
1 polymer ?
#
loop_
_entity_poly.entity_id
_entity_poly.type
_entity_poly.pdbx_seq_one_letter_code
_entity_poly.pdbx_strand_id
1 'polypeptide(L)'
;MLRFDPFTELDALSRYLQGADRTTSASGPRFMPMDLSKVDDHYLLTADLPGVDPGSIDVSVDNGVLTVSAHRTARVSEDNAQWLATERFSGTYRRQLSLGEGIDPARITAQYANGVLNVTIPMAEVAKPRRIEVDHLDGAREISAASG
;
A
#
# COMPACT_ATOMS: atom_id res chain seq x y z
N MET A 1 30.28 27.38 -15.34
CA MET A 1 30.98 26.96 -14.12
C MET A 1 29.93 26.51 -13.11
N LEU A 2 29.94 25.24 -12.72
CA LEU A 2 29.05 24.72 -11.67
C LEU A 2 29.60 25.16 -10.31
N ARG A 3 28.77 25.87 -9.53
CA ARG A 3 29.12 26.33 -8.19
C ARG A 3 28.83 25.18 -7.22
N PHE A 4 29.87 24.59 -6.68
CA PHE A 4 29.78 23.61 -5.58
C PHE A 4 29.32 24.36 -4.33
N ASP A 5 28.15 24.02 -3.80
CA ASP A 5 27.60 24.63 -2.59
C ASP A 5 27.40 23.54 -1.52
N PRO A 6 28.36 23.37 -0.60
CA PRO A 6 28.45 22.22 0.29
C PRO A 6 27.26 22.13 1.27
N PHE A 7 26.62 23.26 1.56
CA PHE A 7 25.47 23.29 2.46
C PHE A 7 24.21 22.69 1.81
N THR A 8 24.08 22.82 0.48
CA THR A 8 22.94 22.25 -0.26
C THR A 8 23.04 20.73 -0.36
N GLU A 9 24.26 20.20 -0.48
CA GLU A 9 24.51 18.75 -0.51
C GLU A 9 24.30 18.10 0.87
N LEU A 10 24.71 18.79 1.95
CA LEU A 10 24.42 18.38 3.32
C LEU A 10 22.92 18.35 3.63
N ASP A 11 22.15 19.34 3.14
CA ASP A 11 20.69 19.36 3.25
C ASP A 11 19.99 18.29 2.41
N ALA A 12 20.58 17.85 1.29
CA ALA A 12 20.08 16.74 0.50
C ALA A 12 20.36 15.39 1.20
N LEU A 13 21.55 15.23 1.78
CA LEU A 13 21.94 14.04 2.53
C LEU A 13 21.15 13.91 3.84
N SER A 14 20.92 15.01 4.56
CA SER A 14 20.14 14.99 5.81
C SER A 14 18.69 14.57 5.59
N ARG A 15 18.07 15.02 4.48
CA ARG A 15 16.72 14.58 4.07
C ARG A 15 16.68 13.10 3.69
N TYR A 16 17.73 12.60 3.03
CA TYR A 16 17.85 11.18 2.71
C TYR A 16 17.98 10.31 3.98
N LEU A 17 18.77 10.76 4.97
CA LEU A 17 18.99 10.05 6.23
C LEU A 17 17.80 10.15 7.19
N GLN A 18 17.09 11.27 7.23
CA GLN A 18 15.87 11.45 8.04
C GLN A 18 14.61 10.79 7.42
N GLY A 19 14.72 10.30 6.17
CA GLY A 19 13.67 9.53 5.47
C GLY A 19 13.74 8.02 5.70
N ALA A 20 14.73 7.52 6.43
CA ALA A 20 14.96 6.09 6.65
C ALA A 20 14.07 5.46 7.75
N ASP A 21 13.14 6.22 8.34
CA ASP A 21 12.17 5.66 9.28
C ASP A 21 10.85 6.46 9.32
N ARG A 22 10.05 6.36 8.25
CA ARG A 22 8.62 6.69 8.25
C ARG A 22 7.90 5.78 7.26
N THR A 23 7.05 4.91 7.77
CA THR A 23 5.96 4.25 7.03
C THR A 23 5.00 5.23 6.32
N THR A 24 5.26 6.55 6.38
CA THR A 24 4.56 7.61 5.63
C THR A 24 5.45 8.84 5.42
N SER A 25 6.36 8.88 4.43
CA SER A 25 6.82 10.17 3.87
C SER A 25 7.48 10.06 2.50
N ALA A 26 6.87 10.65 1.48
CA ALA A 26 7.59 11.20 0.34
C ALA A 26 6.78 12.36 -0.26
N SER A 27 7.26 13.59 -0.05
CA SER A 27 6.85 14.79 -0.80
C SER A 27 7.46 14.71 -2.21
N GLY A 28 6.99 13.75 -2.98
CA GLY A 28 7.28 13.55 -4.40
C GLY A 28 5.98 13.11 -5.09
N PRO A 29 5.89 13.20 -6.43
CA PRO A 29 4.71 12.71 -7.15
C PRO A 29 4.43 11.27 -6.73
N ARG A 30 3.22 11.01 -6.22
CA ARG A 30 2.78 9.65 -5.93
C ARG A 30 2.56 8.95 -7.27
N PHE A 31 3.61 8.34 -7.81
CA PHE A 31 3.50 7.44 -8.94
C PHE A 31 2.58 6.28 -8.50
N MET A 32 1.46 6.10 -9.21
CA MET A 32 0.33 5.22 -8.82
C MET A 32 -0.42 5.69 -7.55
N PRO A 33 -1.26 6.73 -7.65
CA PRO A 33 -2.27 7.03 -6.64
C PRO A 33 -3.14 5.80 -6.40
N MET A 34 -3.48 5.52 -5.15
CA MET A 34 -4.34 4.40 -4.81
C MET A 34 -5.10 4.65 -3.52
N ASP A 35 -6.31 4.12 -3.47
CA ASP A 35 -7.18 4.09 -2.31
C ASP A 35 -7.34 2.64 -1.87
N LEU A 36 -7.35 2.43 -0.55
CA LEU A 36 -7.63 1.14 0.07
C LEU A 36 -8.76 1.34 1.07
N SER A 37 -9.85 0.59 0.89
CA SER A 37 -10.99 0.60 1.80
C SER A 37 -11.27 -0.80 2.32
N LYS A 38 -11.87 -0.89 3.51
CA LYS A 38 -12.39 -2.15 4.07
C LYS A 38 -13.90 -2.10 3.95
N VAL A 39 -14.49 -3.11 3.32
CA VAL A 39 -15.93 -3.28 3.15
C VAL A 39 -16.29 -4.63 3.74
N ASP A 40 -16.98 -4.62 4.88
CA ASP A 40 -17.39 -5.82 5.63
C ASP A 40 -16.24 -6.83 5.85
N ASP A 41 -16.19 -7.86 5.00
CA ASP A 41 -15.31 -9.02 5.06
C ASP A 41 -14.21 -9.02 3.98
N HIS A 42 -13.97 -7.90 3.30
CA HIS A 42 -12.90 -7.78 2.31
C HIS A 42 -12.31 -6.37 2.27
N TYR A 43 -11.14 -6.26 1.65
CA TYR A 43 -10.57 -4.98 1.25
C TYR A 43 -10.81 -4.75 -0.24
N LEU A 44 -11.05 -3.49 -0.59
CA LEU A 44 -11.12 -3.01 -1.97
C LEU A 44 -10.01 -1.99 -2.20
N LEU A 45 -9.08 -2.35 -3.08
CA LEU A 45 -8.02 -1.47 -3.55
C LEU A 45 -8.38 -0.92 -4.93
N THR A 46 -8.27 0.39 -5.10
CA THR A 46 -8.37 1.05 -6.40
C THR A 46 -7.08 1.81 -6.68
N ALA A 47 -6.45 1.59 -7.83
CA ALA A 47 -5.21 2.25 -8.22
C ALA A 47 -5.27 2.84 -9.63
N ASP A 48 -4.87 4.10 -9.75
CA ASP A 48 -4.81 4.81 -11.03
C ASP A 48 -3.51 4.46 -11.76
N LEU A 49 -3.67 3.76 -12.89
CA LEU A 49 -2.61 3.28 -13.76
C LEU A 49 -2.92 3.59 -15.25
N PRO A 50 -3.09 4.86 -15.63
CA PRO A 50 -3.43 5.21 -17.01
C PRO A 50 -2.26 4.93 -17.96
N GLY A 51 -2.54 4.12 -18.99
CA GLY A 51 -1.59 3.82 -20.06
C GLY A 51 -0.45 2.88 -19.68
N VAL A 52 -0.60 2.10 -18.60
CA VAL A 52 0.26 0.93 -18.37
C VAL A 52 -0.07 -0.17 -19.38
N ASP A 53 0.90 -1.03 -19.64
CA ASP A 53 0.73 -2.20 -20.49
C ASP A 53 -0.04 -3.26 -19.69
N PRO A 54 -1.26 -3.68 -20.07
CA PRO A 54 -2.11 -4.51 -19.21
C PRO A 54 -1.46 -5.83 -18.78
N GLY A 55 -0.68 -6.46 -19.67
CA GLY A 55 0.05 -7.70 -19.38
C GLY A 55 1.26 -7.53 -18.45
N SER A 56 1.63 -6.28 -18.11
CA SER A 56 2.72 -5.99 -17.17
C SER A 56 2.25 -5.78 -15.73
N ILE A 57 0.93 -5.77 -15.49
CA ILE A 57 0.36 -5.56 -14.16
C ILE A 57 0.53 -6.86 -13.37
N ASP A 58 1.30 -6.78 -12.28
CA ASP A 58 1.50 -7.85 -11.31
C ASP A 58 0.92 -7.42 -9.96
N VAL A 59 0.08 -8.28 -9.39
CA VAL A 59 -0.50 -8.11 -8.07
C VAL A 59 -0.21 -9.36 -7.26
N SER A 60 0.57 -9.20 -6.19
CA SER A 60 0.99 -10.30 -5.33
C SER A 60 0.78 -9.96 -3.87
N VAL A 61 0.55 -10.98 -3.06
CA VAL A 61 0.52 -10.84 -1.61
C VAL A 61 1.45 -11.86 -0.98
N ASP A 62 2.35 -11.38 -0.14
CA ASP A 62 3.25 -12.21 0.65
C ASP A 62 3.33 -11.66 2.08
N ASN A 63 3.23 -12.53 3.08
CA ASN A 63 3.33 -12.17 4.51
C ASN A 63 2.49 -10.94 4.91
N GLY A 64 1.25 -10.84 4.40
CA GLY A 64 0.34 -9.72 4.69
C GLY A 64 0.70 -8.41 3.99
N VAL A 65 1.64 -8.42 3.04
CA VAL A 65 2.06 -7.28 2.23
C VAL A 65 1.57 -7.45 0.79
N LEU A 66 0.65 -6.58 0.38
CA LEU A 66 0.22 -6.46 -1.01
C LEU A 66 1.23 -5.64 -1.80
N THR A 67 1.73 -6.21 -2.89
CA THR A 67 2.59 -5.54 -3.85
C THR A 67 1.85 -5.38 -5.17
N VAL A 68 1.81 -4.15 -5.69
CA VAL A 68 1.30 -3.84 -7.03
C VAL A 68 2.46 -3.31 -7.84
N SER A 69 2.77 -3.98 -8.96
CA SER A 69 3.76 -3.54 -9.93
C SER A 69 3.12 -3.42 -11.31
N ALA A 70 3.55 -2.45 -12.10
CA ALA A 70 3.10 -2.30 -13.48
C ALA A 70 4.17 -1.58 -14.30
N HIS A 71 4.20 -1.80 -15.60
CA HIS A 71 5.08 -1.10 -16.52
C HIS A 71 4.29 -0.23 -17.48
N ARG A 72 4.86 0.93 -17.79
CA ARG A 72 4.37 1.83 -18.82
C ARG A 72 5.48 2.11 -19.81
N THR A 73 5.35 1.52 -21.00
CA THR A 73 6.30 1.73 -22.10
C THR A 73 6.42 3.22 -22.45
N ALA A 74 7.65 3.68 -22.62
CA ALA A 74 7.92 5.04 -23.07
C ALA A 74 7.43 5.23 -24.51
N ARG A 75 6.76 6.34 -24.79
CA ARG A 75 6.33 6.64 -26.15
C ARG A 75 7.54 7.12 -26.95
N VAL A 76 7.90 6.38 -27.99
CA VAL A 76 8.91 6.83 -28.96
C VAL A 76 8.29 7.98 -29.76
N SER A 77 9.00 9.10 -29.91
CA SER A 77 8.58 10.15 -30.82
C SER A 77 8.60 9.60 -32.24
N GLU A 78 7.58 9.92 -33.04
CA GLU A 78 7.68 9.74 -34.49
C GLU A 78 8.90 10.52 -35.02
N ASP A 79 9.49 10.07 -36.13
CA ASP A 79 10.79 10.55 -36.62
C ASP A 79 10.86 12.08 -36.86
N ASN A 80 9.72 12.78 -36.87
CA ASN A 80 9.59 14.23 -37.05
C ASN A 80 8.84 14.95 -35.91
N ALA A 81 8.63 14.31 -34.75
CA ALA A 81 7.89 14.91 -33.64
C ALA A 81 8.83 15.59 -32.63
N GLN A 82 8.68 16.91 -32.47
CA GLN A 82 9.33 17.66 -31.40
C GLN A 82 8.46 17.64 -30.14
N TRP A 83 8.98 17.11 -29.03
CA TRP A 83 8.31 17.22 -27.73
C TRP A 83 8.32 18.67 -27.26
N LEU A 84 7.13 19.25 -27.09
CA LEU A 84 6.96 20.58 -26.49
C LEU A 84 6.85 20.52 -24.97
N ALA A 85 6.34 19.41 -24.42
CA ALA A 85 6.23 19.14 -22.99
C ALA A 85 6.19 17.63 -22.73
N THR A 86 6.71 17.21 -21.57
CA THR A 86 6.63 15.83 -21.09
C THR A 86 6.36 15.81 -19.58
N GLU A 87 5.15 15.41 -19.22
CA GLU A 87 4.69 15.32 -17.82
C GLU A 87 4.31 13.88 -17.45
N ARG A 88 4.10 13.04 -18.46
CA ARG A 88 3.62 11.67 -18.31
C ARG A 88 4.78 10.77 -17.93
N PHE A 89 4.66 10.07 -16.81
CA PHE A 89 5.63 9.06 -16.42
C PHE A 89 5.70 7.90 -17.43
N SER A 90 6.89 7.35 -17.63
CA SER A 90 7.13 6.08 -18.31
C SER A 90 8.16 5.30 -17.52
N GLY A 91 8.00 3.98 -17.45
CA GLY A 91 8.82 3.11 -16.60
C GLY A 91 7.96 2.26 -15.69
N THR A 92 8.56 1.80 -14.60
CA THR A 92 7.92 0.85 -13.69
C THR A 92 7.29 1.56 -12.49
N TYR A 93 6.01 1.28 -12.27
CA TYR A 93 5.30 1.55 -11.04
C TYR A 93 5.50 0.39 -10.07
N ARG A 94 5.76 0.69 -8.80
CA ARG A 94 5.77 -0.30 -7.71
C ARG A 94 5.29 0.34 -6.42
N ARG A 95 4.26 -0.24 -5.80
CA ARG A 95 3.79 0.15 -4.46
C ARG A 95 3.58 -1.09 -3.61
N GLN A 96 3.76 -0.91 -2.32
CA GLN A 96 3.49 -1.93 -1.32
C GLN A 96 2.57 -1.37 -0.23
N LEU A 97 1.65 -2.20 0.24
CA LEU A 97 0.70 -1.87 1.30
C LEU A 97 0.62 -3.04 2.28
N SER A 98 0.80 -2.76 3.57
CA SER A 98 0.60 -3.75 4.62
C SER A 98 -0.89 -3.88 4.92
N LEU A 99 -1.44 -5.07 4.74
CA LEU A 99 -2.83 -5.41 5.05
C LEU A 99 -2.97 -6.06 6.43
N GLY A 100 -1.86 -6.59 6.97
CA GLY A 100 -1.85 -7.40 8.19
C GLY A 100 -2.17 -8.87 7.93
N GLU A 101 -2.49 -9.60 8.98
CA GLU A 101 -2.90 -11.01 8.89
C GLU A 101 -4.40 -11.17 8.61
N GLY A 102 -4.81 -12.38 8.23
CA GLY A 102 -6.24 -12.72 8.14
C GLY A 102 -6.89 -12.40 6.78
N ILE A 103 -6.12 -12.39 5.71
CA ILE A 103 -6.61 -12.39 4.33
C ILE A 103 -6.61 -13.81 3.75
N ASP A 104 -7.38 -14.01 2.68
CA ASP A 104 -7.42 -15.25 1.92
C ASP A 104 -6.82 -15.02 0.51
N PRO A 105 -5.51 -15.26 0.32
CA PRO A 105 -4.83 -14.99 -0.94
C PRO A 105 -5.39 -15.77 -2.13
N ALA A 106 -5.94 -16.96 -1.88
CA ALA A 106 -6.44 -17.84 -2.94
C ALA A 106 -7.71 -17.31 -3.62
N ARG A 107 -8.42 -16.38 -2.98
CA ARG A 107 -9.65 -15.76 -3.50
C ARG A 107 -9.48 -14.30 -3.92
N ILE A 108 -8.24 -13.79 -3.98
CA ILE A 108 -7.99 -12.44 -4.48
C ILE A 108 -8.37 -12.38 -5.97
N THR A 109 -9.07 -11.31 -6.34
CA THR A 109 -9.41 -11.04 -7.74
C THR A 109 -8.98 -9.63 -8.11
N ALA A 110 -8.58 -9.45 -9.36
CA ALA A 110 -8.15 -8.16 -9.90
C ALA A 110 -8.81 -7.90 -11.25
N GLN A 111 -9.21 -6.66 -11.48
CA GLN A 111 -9.81 -6.20 -12.72
C GLN A 111 -9.17 -4.88 -13.13
N TYR A 112 -8.77 -4.77 -14.40
CA TYR A 112 -8.19 -3.56 -14.95
C TYR A 112 -9.04 -3.07 -16.12
N ALA A 113 -9.56 -1.86 -16.00
CA ALA A 113 -10.38 -1.24 -17.02
C ALA A 113 -10.16 0.28 -17.02
N ASN A 114 -10.13 0.88 -18.21
CA ASN A 114 -10.08 2.33 -18.40
C ASN A 114 -8.95 3.04 -17.63
N GLY A 115 -7.79 2.39 -17.45
CA GLY A 115 -6.69 2.98 -16.71
C GLY A 115 -6.74 2.79 -15.20
N VAL A 116 -7.71 2.04 -14.66
CA VAL A 116 -7.90 1.84 -13.21
C VAL A 116 -7.84 0.36 -12.88
N LEU A 117 -7.01 0.01 -11.91
CA LEU A 117 -6.91 -1.33 -11.33
C LEU A 117 -7.79 -1.41 -10.08
N ASN A 118 -8.69 -2.39 -10.04
CA ASN A 118 -9.50 -2.74 -8.87
C ASN A 118 -9.07 -4.11 -8.37
N VAL A 119 -8.73 -4.23 -7.09
CA VAL A 119 -8.37 -5.50 -6.45
C VAL A 119 -9.29 -5.75 -5.27
N THR A 120 -9.96 -6.90 -5.27
CA THR A 120 -10.79 -7.38 -4.16
C THR A 120 -10.00 -8.42 -3.38
N ILE A 121 -9.85 -8.20 -2.07
CA ILE A 121 -9.00 -8.99 -1.19
C ILE A 121 -9.83 -9.51 -0.02
N PRO A 122 -10.38 -10.73 -0.13
CA PRO A 122 -11.22 -11.30 0.91
C PRO A 122 -10.46 -11.54 2.21
N MET A 123 -11.13 -11.34 3.34
CA MET A 123 -10.63 -11.78 4.64
C MET A 123 -10.81 -13.31 4.78
N ALA A 124 -9.89 -13.95 5.50
CA ALA A 124 -10.01 -15.34 5.88
C ALA A 124 -11.18 -15.51 6.86
N GLU A 125 -11.92 -16.62 6.77
CA GLU A 125 -13.06 -16.88 7.66
C GLU A 125 -12.69 -16.87 9.16
N VAL A 126 -11.45 -17.25 9.49
CA VAL A 126 -10.93 -17.27 10.86
C VAL A 126 -10.67 -15.85 11.41
N ALA A 127 -10.48 -14.88 10.52
CA ALA A 127 -10.19 -13.48 10.87
C ALA A 127 -11.46 -12.62 11.06
N LYS A 128 -12.65 -13.20 10.89
CA LYS A 128 -13.91 -12.51 11.23
C LYS A 128 -13.94 -12.23 12.74
N PRO A 129 -14.31 -11.01 13.18
CA PRO A 129 -14.29 -10.64 14.59
C PRO A 129 -15.18 -11.60 15.40
N ARG A 130 -14.59 -12.26 16.40
CA ARG A 130 -15.31 -13.12 17.34
C ARG A 130 -15.75 -12.27 18.54
N ARG A 131 -17.04 -12.35 18.88
CA ARG A 131 -17.53 -11.78 20.14
C ARG A 131 -16.95 -12.60 21.30
N ILE A 132 -16.22 -11.96 22.21
CA ILE A 132 -15.78 -12.58 23.46
C ILE A 132 -16.78 -12.16 24.53
N GLU A 133 -17.49 -13.13 25.11
CA GLU A 133 -18.30 -12.90 26.29
C GLU A 133 -17.38 -12.79 27.51
N VAL A 134 -17.59 -11.75 28.32
CA VAL A 134 -16.83 -11.53 29.55
C VAL A 134 -17.60 -12.19 30.69
N ASP A 135 -17.02 -13.23 31.26
CA ASP A 135 -17.58 -13.92 32.43
C ASP A 135 -17.32 -13.09 33.70
N HIS A 136 -18.38 -12.77 34.45
CA HIS A 136 -18.27 -12.10 35.74
C HIS A 136 -18.14 -13.13 36.85
N LEU A 137 -16.99 -13.13 37.53
CA LEU A 137 -16.73 -13.96 38.69
C LEU A 137 -17.38 -13.33 39.94
N ASP A 138 -18.66 -13.59 40.16
CA ASP A 138 -19.35 -13.26 41.41
C ASP A 138 -18.99 -14.29 42.50
N GLY A 139 -17.78 -14.15 43.03
CA GLY A 139 -17.29 -14.91 44.17
C GLY A 139 -17.13 -14.00 45.38
N ALA A 140 -18.23 -13.66 46.06
CA ALA A 140 -18.15 -13.13 47.41
C ALA A 140 -17.61 -14.23 48.33
N ARG A 141 -16.28 -14.28 48.52
CA ARG A 141 -15.66 -15.06 49.59
C ARG A 141 -15.89 -14.33 50.90
N GLU A 142 -16.87 -14.78 51.68
CA GLU A 142 -16.94 -14.45 53.10
C GLU A 142 -15.65 -14.90 53.77
N ILE A 143 -14.89 -13.93 54.26
CA ILE A 143 -13.70 -14.16 55.07
C ILE A 143 -14.22 -14.42 56.49
N SER A 144 -14.42 -15.70 56.83
CA SER A 144 -14.72 -16.10 58.20
C SER A 144 -13.49 -15.83 59.08
N ALA A 145 -13.61 -14.86 59.98
CA ALA A 145 -12.65 -14.66 61.06
C ALA A 145 -12.91 -15.70 62.14
N ALA A 146 -12.04 -16.71 62.23
CA ALA A 146 -12.02 -17.63 63.37
C ALA A 146 -11.38 -16.92 64.57
N SER A 147 -12.22 -16.57 65.54
CA SER A 147 -11.83 -16.29 66.92
C SER A 147 -11.76 -17.60 67.71
N GLY A 148 -10.59 -17.93 68.23
CA GLY A 148 -10.34 -19.07 69.11
C GLY A 148 -8.88 -19.15 69.51
#